data_AF-A0A815X8M3-F1
#
_entry.id   AF-A0A815X8M3-F1
#
_cell.length_a   1.000
_cell.length_b   1.000
_cell.length_c   1.000
_cell.angle_alpha   90.00
_cell.angle_beta   90.00
_cell.angle_gamma   90.00
#
_symmetry.space_group_name_H-M   'P 1'
#
loop_
_entity.id
_entity.type
_entity.pdbx_description
1 polymer ?
#
loop_
_entity_poly.entity_id
_entity_poly.type
_entity_poly.pdbx_seq_one_letter_code
_entity_poly.pdbx_strand_id
1 'polypeptide(L)'
;MHFICLTIFITALFCANGIIEGKPTGPSSANIKDYVKYLLSLIGVENEYTRFLSYVKIYPPEDKKMKALYDEYFSLESYLSDLTDIYTKHYTLEDILKLIDFYSSSLGKKTLQLNHELNHQMEDVMLTKISDYIFTSTEKGFDIILPQISN
;
A
#
# COMPACT_ATOMS: atom_id res chain seq x y z
N MET A 1 11.66 -9.59 -9.48
CA MET A 1 10.44 -9.92 -8.72
C MET A 1 10.39 -9.04 -7.48
N HIS A 2 9.68 -7.92 -7.49
CA HIS A 2 9.19 -7.27 -6.25
C HIS A 2 7.71 -7.02 -6.48
N PHE A 3 6.89 -8.01 -6.11
CA PHE A 3 5.43 -7.94 -6.09
C PHE A 3 4.91 -7.07 -4.91
N ILE A 4 5.81 -6.32 -4.25
CA ILE A 4 5.68 -5.86 -2.86
C ILE A 4 5.14 -4.43 -2.75
N CYS A 5 5.24 -3.63 -3.83
CA CYS A 5 4.70 -2.27 -3.76
C CYS A 5 3.17 -2.25 -3.66
N LEU A 6 2.48 -3.35 -3.95
CA LEU A 6 1.03 -3.45 -3.81
C LEU A 6 0.57 -3.97 -2.43
N THR A 7 1.41 -4.67 -1.68
CA THR A 7 1.01 -5.30 -0.40
C THR A 7 0.98 -4.34 0.78
N ILE A 8 1.71 -3.21 0.74
CA ILE A 8 1.59 -2.16 1.77
C ILE A 8 0.18 -1.54 1.77
N PHE A 9 -0.48 -1.48 0.62
CA PHE A 9 -1.88 -1.02 0.53
C PHE A 9 -2.89 -2.00 1.15
N ILE A 10 -2.56 -3.30 1.20
CA ILE A 10 -3.48 -4.33 1.69
C ILE A 10 -3.47 -4.38 3.23
N THR A 11 -2.39 -3.97 3.91
CA THR A 11 -2.35 -4.03 5.38
C THR A 11 -3.19 -2.93 6.05
N ALA A 12 -3.34 -1.76 5.42
CA ALA A 12 -4.32 -0.76 5.87
C ALA A 12 -5.76 -1.27 5.71
N LEU A 13 -6.00 -2.14 4.73
CA LEU A 13 -7.28 -2.80 4.49
C LEU A 13 -7.61 -3.87 5.56
N PHE A 14 -6.60 -4.55 6.13
CA PHE A 14 -6.81 -5.59 7.13
C PHE A 14 -7.09 -5.07 8.55
N CYS A 15 -6.79 -3.81 8.85
CA CYS A 15 -7.18 -3.21 10.13
C CYS A 15 -8.69 -2.90 10.23
N ALA A 16 -9.47 -3.05 9.15
CA ALA A 16 -10.92 -2.84 9.14
C ALA A 16 -11.76 -4.13 9.22
N ASN A 17 -11.16 -5.32 9.09
CA ASN A 17 -11.91 -6.60 9.08
C ASN A 17 -12.20 -7.20 10.47
N GLY A 18 -12.32 -6.33 11.46
CA GLY A 18 -12.90 -6.71 12.73
C GLY A 18 -13.48 -5.48 13.40
N ILE A 19 -14.70 -5.08 13.01
CA ILE A 19 -15.77 -4.50 13.85
C ILE A 19 -16.87 -3.88 12.94
N ILE A 20 -18.00 -4.60 12.89
CA ILE A 20 -19.41 -4.15 12.80
C ILE A 20 -19.94 -3.64 11.44
N GLU A 21 -20.81 -4.47 10.84
CA GLU A 21 -21.88 -4.04 9.93
C GLU A 21 -22.78 -3.01 10.63
N GLY A 22 -22.51 -1.72 10.41
CA GLY A 22 -23.31 -0.61 10.92
C GLY A 22 -23.57 0.38 9.80
N LYS A 23 -24.84 0.47 9.38
CA LYS A 23 -25.35 1.43 8.38
C LYS A 23 -25.02 2.89 8.79
N PRO A 24 -24.57 3.79 7.89
CA PRO A 24 -24.44 5.20 8.23
C PRO A 24 -25.62 6.03 7.70
N THR A 25 -26.25 6.75 8.63
CA THR A 25 -27.16 7.88 8.38
C THR A 25 -26.46 9.18 8.76
N GLY A 26 -26.47 10.19 7.87
CA GLY A 26 -26.39 11.62 8.22
C GLY A 26 -25.17 12.41 7.71
N PRO A 27 -25.35 13.58 7.03
CA PRO A 27 -24.26 14.39 6.47
C PRO A 27 -23.92 15.72 7.22
N SER A 28 -22.69 16.21 6.95
CA SER A 28 -22.13 17.60 6.99
C SER A 28 -21.65 18.16 8.36
N SER A 29 -20.49 18.81 8.55
CA SER A 29 -19.65 19.63 7.64
C SER A 29 -18.20 19.82 8.15
N ALA A 30 -17.38 18.77 8.06
CA ALA A 30 -15.95 18.94 7.82
C ALA A 30 -15.63 18.01 6.64
N ASN A 31 -14.95 18.54 5.63
CA ASN A 31 -14.79 17.82 4.36
C ASN A 31 -14.03 16.52 4.63
N ILE A 32 -14.70 15.38 4.51
CA ILE A 32 -14.10 14.05 4.70
C ILE A 32 -12.79 13.91 3.91
N LYS A 33 -12.69 14.58 2.74
CA LYS A 33 -11.48 14.61 1.94
C LYS A 33 -10.27 15.19 2.68
N ASP A 34 -10.45 16.18 3.54
CA ASP A 34 -9.36 16.79 4.30
C ASP A 34 -8.85 15.84 5.40
N TYR A 35 -9.75 15.12 6.07
CA TYR A 35 -9.36 14.08 7.02
C TYR A 35 -8.67 12.91 6.34
N VAL A 36 -9.13 12.52 5.16
CA VAL A 36 -8.47 11.48 4.37
C VAL A 36 -7.07 11.92 3.97
N LYS A 37 -6.88 13.15 3.47
CA LYS A 37 -5.55 13.68 3.18
C LYS A 37 -4.64 13.68 4.41
N TYR A 38 -5.17 14.05 5.57
CA TYR A 38 -4.43 13.97 6.84
C TYR A 38 -4.04 12.54 7.19
N LEU A 39 -4.96 11.58 7.07
CA LEU A 39 -4.68 10.15 7.26
C LEU A 39 -3.59 9.65 6.31
N LEU A 40 -3.65 10.01 5.02
CA LEU A 40 -2.65 9.61 4.02
C LEU A 40 -1.25 10.15 4.35
N SER A 41 -1.18 11.40 4.86
CA SER A 41 0.08 11.97 5.36
C SER A 41 0.59 11.22 6.59
N LEU A 42 -0.30 10.89 7.54
CA LEU A 42 0.02 10.19 8.79
C LEU A 42 0.61 8.79 8.54
N ILE A 43 0.11 8.07 7.53
CA ILE A 43 0.62 6.73 7.16
C ILE A 43 1.83 6.80 6.22
N GLY A 44 2.28 7.99 5.82
CA GLY A 44 3.50 8.18 5.05
C GLY A 44 3.39 7.86 3.55
N VAL A 45 2.21 8.07 2.94
CA VAL A 45 1.99 7.79 1.51
C VAL A 45 2.98 8.52 0.59
N GLU A 46 3.45 9.70 0.97
CA GLU A 46 4.43 10.46 0.17
C GLU A 46 5.77 9.73 0.00
N ASN A 47 6.21 9.02 1.05
CA ASN A 47 7.42 8.21 1.01
C ASN A 47 7.22 7.01 0.07
N GLU A 48 6.05 6.38 0.15
CA GLU A 48 5.67 5.25 -0.70
C GLU A 48 5.55 5.64 -2.18
N TYR A 49 4.94 6.80 -2.45
CA TYR A 49 4.87 7.39 -3.78
C TYR A 49 6.28 7.59 -4.38
N THR A 50 7.18 8.23 -3.62
CA THR A 50 8.55 8.49 -4.07
C THR A 50 9.33 7.19 -4.31
N ARG A 51 9.15 6.20 -3.42
CA ARG A 51 9.74 4.88 -3.56
C ARG A 51 9.22 4.16 -4.81
N PHE A 52 7.92 4.22 -5.07
CA PHE A 52 7.29 3.58 -6.23
C PHE A 52 7.84 4.15 -7.53
N LEU A 53 7.83 5.48 -7.70
CA LEU A 53 8.37 6.13 -8.90
C LEU A 53 9.85 5.79 -9.13
N SER A 54 10.64 5.76 -8.06
CA SER A 54 12.05 5.37 -8.12
C SER A 54 12.23 3.91 -8.56
N TYR A 55 11.40 3.00 -8.05
CA TYR A 55 11.41 1.58 -8.40
C TYR A 55 11.08 1.34 -9.88
N VAL A 56 10.05 2.02 -10.41
CA VAL A 56 9.66 1.91 -11.82
C VAL A 56 10.48 2.81 -12.76
N LYS A 57 11.47 3.54 -12.22
CA LYS A 57 12.36 4.47 -12.96
C LYS A 57 11.60 5.54 -13.75
N ILE A 58 10.49 6.03 -13.20
CA ILE A 58 9.73 7.14 -13.78
C ILE A 58 10.23 8.43 -13.12
N TYR A 59 10.86 9.29 -13.92
CA TYR A 59 11.41 10.57 -13.48
C TYR A 59 10.75 11.73 -14.23
N PRO A 60 10.69 12.93 -13.63
CA PRO A 60 10.18 14.11 -14.32
C PRO A 60 11.00 14.38 -15.61
N PRO A 61 10.35 14.50 -16.77
CA PRO A 61 11.05 14.78 -18.02
C PRO A 61 11.47 16.26 -18.11
N GLU A 62 12.55 16.55 -18.84
CA GLU A 62 13.02 17.91 -19.09
C GLU A 62 12.15 18.66 -20.13
N ASP A 63 11.54 17.92 -21.07
CA ASP A 63 10.66 18.49 -22.09
C ASP A 63 9.36 19.03 -21.47
N LYS A 64 9.00 20.27 -21.80
CA LYS A 64 7.85 20.96 -21.19
C LYS A 64 6.50 20.30 -21.46
N LYS A 65 6.28 19.71 -22.65
CA LYS A 65 5.01 19.05 -22.99
C LYS A 65 4.90 17.71 -22.29
N MET A 66 5.99 16.94 -22.27
CA MET A 66 6.05 15.70 -21.51
C MET A 66 5.97 15.94 -20.01
N LYS A 67 6.49 17.07 -19.52
CA LYS A 67 6.38 17.46 -18.10
C LYS A 67 4.93 17.75 -17.71
N ALA A 68 4.17 18.42 -18.56
CA ALA A 68 2.75 18.65 -18.31
C ALA A 68 1.97 17.32 -18.16
N LEU A 69 2.23 16.35 -19.06
CA LEU A 69 1.64 15.01 -18.96
C LEU A 69 2.13 14.25 -17.72
N TYR A 70 3.42 14.37 -17.39
CA TYR A 70 3.96 13.77 -16.17
C TYR A 70 3.27 14.33 -14.93
N ASP A 71 3.11 15.66 -14.84
CA ASP A 71 2.47 16.31 -13.71
C ASP A 71 0.97 15.95 -13.63
N GLU A 72 0.30 15.72 -14.77
CA GLU A 72 -1.10 15.26 -14.83
C GLU A 72 -1.28 13.85 -14.25
N TYR A 73 -0.42 12.88 -14.58
CA TYR A 73 -0.62 11.48 -14.19
C TYR A 73 0.19 11.03 -12.98
N PHE A 74 1.37 11.62 -12.79
CA PHE A 74 2.36 11.16 -11.82
C PHE A 74 2.63 12.20 -10.75
N SER A 75 2.00 13.37 -10.72
CA SER A 75 2.19 14.28 -9.58
C SER A 75 1.69 13.67 -8.28
N LEU A 76 2.35 14.02 -7.17
CA LEU A 76 1.91 13.63 -5.84
C LEU A 76 0.48 14.13 -5.57
N GLU A 77 0.13 15.32 -6.05
CA GLU A 77 -1.21 15.88 -5.89
C GLU A 77 -2.28 15.03 -6.60
N SER A 78 -2.03 14.62 -7.85
CA SER A 78 -2.95 13.73 -8.57
C SER A 78 -3.09 12.40 -7.83
N TYR A 79 -1.97 11.81 -7.41
CA TYR A 79 -1.97 10.54 -6.69
C TYR A 79 -2.73 10.61 -5.36
N LEU A 80 -2.52 11.67 -4.57
CA LEU A 80 -3.25 11.89 -3.32
C LEU A 80 -4.74 12.16 -3.57
N SER A 81 -5.09 12.83 -4.68
CA SER A 81 -6.48 13.02 -5.07
C SER A 81 -7.17 11.68 -5.37
N ASP A 82 -6.55 10.83 -6.18
CA ASP A 82 -7.07 9.51 -6.54
C ASP A 82 -7.24 8.63 -5.30
N LEU A 83 -6.24 8.60 -4.41
CA LEU A 83 -6.34 7.89 -3.14
C LEU A 83 -7.43 8.47 -2.25
N THR A 84 -7.59 9.79 -2.22
CA THR A 84 -8.65 10.42 -1.44
C THR A 84 -10.03 9.97 -1.92
N ASP A 85 -10.23 9.91 -3.24
CA ASP A 85 -11.48 9.45 -3.83
C ASP A 85 -11.71 7.95 -3.58
N ILE A 86 -10.67 7.11 -3.60
CA ILE A 86 -10.76 5.70 -3.21
C ILE A 86 -11.21 5.56 -1.75
N TYR A 87 -10.57 6.26 -0.82
CA TYR A 87 -10.90 6.17 0.61
C TYR A 87 -12.33 6.67 0.89
N THR A 88 -12.72 7.81 0.31
CA THR A 88 -14.07 8.36 0.51
C THR A 88 -15.19 7.51 -0.10
N LYS A 89 -14.86 6.64 -1.07
CA LYS A 89 -15.80 5.65 -1.63
C LYS A 89 -16.06 4.48 -0.68
N HIS A 90 -15.08 4.10 0.14
CA HIS A 90 -15.12 2.88 0.94
C HIS A 90 -15.25 3.10 2.45
N TYR A 91 -14.93 4.30 2.94
CA TYR A 91 -14.94 4.62 4.37
C TYR A 91 -15.87 5.79 4.66
N THR A 92 -16.55 5.70 5.80
CA THR A 92 -17.31 6.83 6.35
C THR A 92 -16.37 7.80 7.07
N LEU A 93 -16.86 9.01 7.37
CA LEU A 93 -16.09 9.96 8.17
C LEU A 93 -15.71 9.37 9.55
N GLU A 94 -16.62 8.62 10.17
CA GLU A 94 -16.36 7.98 11.46
C GLU A 94 -15.23 6.96 11.37
N ASP A 95 -15.18 6.16 10.30
CA ASP A 95 -14.10 5.20 10.07
C ASP A 95 -12.76 5.90 9.87
N ILE A 96 -12.74 6.98 9.08
CA ILE A 96 -11.54 7.78 8.85
C ILE A 96 -11.00 8.36 10.17
N LEU A 97 -11.88 8.88 11.04
CA LEU A 97 -11.47 9.40 12.34
C LEU A 97 -10.91 8.30 13.24
N LYS A 98 -11.52 7.11 13.27
CA LYS A 98 -10.99 5.95 14.01
C LYS A 98 -9.61 5.52 13.49
N LEU A 99 -9.41 5.52 12.18
CA LEU A 99 -8.11 5.22 11.57
C LEU A 99 -7.06 6.26 11.97
N ILE A 100 -7.42 7.55 11.93
CA ILE A 100 -6.54 8.64 12.39
C ILE A 100 -6.14 8.43 13.85
N ASP A 101 -7.10 8.16 14.73
CA ASP A 101 -6.84 7.93 16.16
C ASP A 101 -5.91 6.74 16.36
N PHE A 102 -6.15 5.64 15.65
CA PHE A 102 -5.31 4.46 15.71
C PHE A 102 -3.88 4.76 15.26
N TYR A 103 -3.69 5.29 14.04
CA TYR A 103 -2.35 5.55 13.49
C TYR A 103 -1.60 6.68 14.23
N SER A 104 -2.32 7.53 14.97
CA SER A 104 -1.71 8.54 15.86
C SER A 104 -1.23 7.94 17.19
N SER A 105 -1.77 6.79 17.60
CA SER A 105 -1.40 6.11 18.85
C SER A 105 0.02 5.50 18.80
N SER A 106 0.59 5.18 19.96
CA SER A 106 1.88 4.49 20.06
C SER A 106 1.87 3.13 19.35
N LEU A 107 0.74 2.41 19.44
CA LEU A 107 0.55 1.13 18.77
C LEU A 107 0.50 1.32 17.25
N GLY A 108 -0.30 2.25 16.74
CA GLY A 108 -0.42 2.51 15.31
C GLY A 108 0.90 2.93 14.66
N LYS A 109 1.68 3.79 15.33
CA LYS A 109 3.03 4.15 14.88
C LYS A 109 3.97 2.94 14.84
N LYS A 110 3.93 2.09 15.86
CA LYS A 110 4.71 0.84 15.90
C LYS A 110 4.27 -0.11 14.78
N THR A 111 2.97 -0.22 14.50
CA THR A 111 2.43 -1.01 13.38
C THR A 111 2.96 -0.51 12.04
N LEU A 112 2.95 0.81 11.79
CA LEU A 112 3.50 1.37 10.56
C LEU A 112 4.99 1.06 10.39
N GLN A 113 5.78 1.18 11.46
CA GLN A 113 7.21 0.89 11.44
C GLN A 113 7.51 -0.60 11.22
N LEU A 114 6.78 -1.48 11.91
CA LEU A 114 7.07 -2.92 11.87
C LEU A 114 6.45 -3.63 10.69
N ASN A 115 5.36 -3.14 10.10
CA ASN A 115 4.70 -3.83 8.99
C ASN A 115 5.66 -4.05 7.80
N HIS A 116 6.55 -3.09 7.52
CA HIS A 116 7.53 -3.27 6.46
C HIS A 116 8.51 -4.43 6.75
N GLU A 117 9.08 -4.42 7.95
CA GLU A 117 10.02 -5.45 8.42
C GLU A 117 9.37 -6.83 8.50
N LEU A 118 8.15 -6.91 9.05
CA LEU A 118 7.40 -8.15 9.17
C LEU A 118 7.05 -8.73 7.80
N ASN A 119 6.64 -7.89 6.84
CA ASN A 119 6.37 -8.35 5.48
C ASN A 119 7.65 -8.91 4.81
N HIS A 120 8.79 -8.25 4.97
CA HIS A 120 10.07 -8.76 4.46
C HIS A 120 10.42 -10.12 5.06
N GLN A 121 10.30 -10.25 6.39
CA GLN A 121 10.57 -11.52 7.08
C GLN A 121 9.60 -12.64 6.65
N MET A 122 8.31 -12.31 6.42
CA MET A 122 7.33 -13.27 5.90
C MET A 122 7.70 -13.76 4.50
N GLU A 123 8.19 -12.86 3.64
CA GLU A 123 8.68 -13.21 2.30
C GLU A 123 9.92 -14.11 2.37
N ASP A 124 10.90 -13.77 3.20
CA ASP A 124 12.12 -14.59 3.39
C ASP A 124 11.78 -16.01 3.87
N VAL A 125 10.83 -16.13 4.80
CA VAL A 125 10.34 -17.43 5.28
C VAL A 125 9.69 -18.22 4.15
N MET A 126 8.87 -17.58 3.32
CA MET A 126 8.22 -18.24 2.18
C MET A 126 9.23 -18.65 1.10
N LEU A 127 10.21 -17.80 0.78
CA LEU A 127 11.28 -18.13 -0.16
C LEU A 127 12.13 -19.29 0.32
N THR A 128 12.45 -19.33 1.62
CA THR A 128 13.16 -20.45 2.24
C THR A 128 12.35 -21.74 2.11
N LYS A 129 11.06 -21.71 2.43
CA LYS A 129 10.17 -22.88 2.28
C LYS A 129 10.07 -23.38 0.84
N ILE A 130 9.99 -22.46 -0.14
CA ILE A 130 9.97 -22.81 -1.56
C ILE A 130 11.29 -23.44 -1.97
N SER A 131 12.42 -22.87 -1.54
CA SER A 131 13.76 -23.41 -1.77
C SER A 131 13.89 -24.83 -1.20
N ASP A 132 13.55 -25.04 0.07
CA ASP A 132 13.59 -26.34 0.73
C ASP A 132 12.71 -27.37 0.00
N TYR A 133 11.51 -26.96 -0.42
CA TYR A 133 10.61 -27.80 -1.20
C TYR A 133 11.24 -28.21 -2.53
N ILE A 134 11.87 -27.29 -3.25
CA ILE A 134 12.54 -27.56 -4.53
C ILE A 134 13.69 -28.56 -4.33
N PHE A 135 14.62 -28.25 -3.41
CA PHE A 135 15.77 -29.11 -3.14
C PHE A 135 15.36 -30.52 -2.72
N THR A 136 14.46 -30.63 -1.74
CA THR A 136 14.00 -31.93 -1.22
C THR A 136 13.29 -32.74 -2.31
N SER A 137 12.52 -32.09 -3.18
CA SER A 137 11.80 -32.78 -4.26
C SER A 137 12.77 -33.29 -5.31
N THR A 138 13.78 -32.50 -5.69
CA THR A 138 14.85 -32.93 -6.60
C THR A 138 15.66 -34.09 -6.01
N GLU A 139 16.03 -34.06 -4.73
CA GLU A 139 16.70 -35.19 -4.06
C GLU A 139 15.87 -36.48 -4.07
N LYS A 140 14.54 -36.35 -4.03
CA LYS A 140 13.59 -37.48 -4.12
C LYS A 140 13.27 -37.91 -5.56
N GLY A 141 13.87 -37.28 -6.57
CA GLY A 141 13.69 -37.62 -7.97
C GLY A 141 12.42 -37.06 -8.62
N PHE A 142 11.81 -36.02 -8.04
CA PHE A 142 10.71 -35.29 -8.67
C PHE A 142 11.23 -34.14 -9.53
N ASP A 143 10.71 -34.02 -10.74
CA ASP A 143 10.96 -32.87 -11.62
C ASP A 143 10.01 -31.72 -11.27
N ILE A 144 10.57 -30.59 -10.82
CA ILE A 144 9.82 -29.36 -10.59
C ILE A 144 9.98 -28.43 -11.79
N ILE A 145 8.87 -28.11 -12.46
CA ILE A 145 8.82 -27.10 -13.50
C ILE A 145 8.63 -25.74 -12.82
N LEU A 146 9.70 -24.94 -12.76
CA LEU A 146 9.58 -23.55 -12.32
C LEU A 146 8.91 -22.72 -13.41
N PRO A 147 8.03 -21.77 -13.05
CA PRO A 147 7.43 -20.86 -14.01
C PRO A 147 8.54 -20.09 -14.75
N GLN A 148 8.55 -20.19 -16.07
CA GLN A 148 9.49 -19.48 -16.92
C GLN A 148 9.17 -17.98 -16.85
N ILE A 149 10.13 -17.18 -16.39
CA ILE A 149 10.01 -15.72 -16.43
C ILE A 149 10.21 -15.32 -17.90
N SER A 150 9.14 -14.90 -18.57
CA SER A 150 9.23 -14.30 -19.90
C SER A 150 9.96 -12.96 -19.76
N ASN A 151 11.11 -12.82 -20.42
CA ASN A 151 11.85 -11.57 -20.53
C ASN A 151 11.07 -10.53 -21.35
#